data_AF-F3B7C0-F1
#
_entry.id   AF-F3B7C0-F1
#
_cell.length_a   1.000
_cell.length_b   1.000
_cell.length_c   1.000
_cell.angle_alpha   90.00
_cell.angle_beta   90.00
_cell.angle_gamma   90.00
#
_symmetry.space_group_name_H-M   'P 1'
#
loop_
_entity.id
_entity.type
_entity.pdbx_description
1 polymer ?
#
loop_
_entity_poly.entity_id
_entity_poly.type
_entity_poly.pdbx_seq_one_letter_code
_entity_poly.pdbx_strand_id
1 'polypeptide(L)'
;MRAELLYVEGFDLININDYKSIIIPNQHGKVFIKGNIRRESRQDCLEKVGKFVKVVAKTDEKTTKLMFFGIIKGCDIQSNGDVHELSLEIVSQSIEMEKKEHFRTFQKESTSYEEILELIVKEYDRGAFINTTQKQGIVNGFSCQYRENDWEYIKRLAGNNEDVIYPDYMTEGIRFFIGIPNGRYIGEIKSEYYEFGTVEKEYLGIPFADLAYKLVIRDIYDIGDNVIFNREKLKVISRKSKFEYNEIVHEYLLAREDSLKGFPYDNENLSGAVVFGEITEVENELVSVAFDDDENDNSGQSLLTYATIYSSPDGGGWYCMPEIGDRVMVKFPNSKDNNAYVQNAVHVGAGGGRDNPSIKFFKNKEGKEIRLSPESIIITNNKGTSIELIDDEGIYIKSRGVLSIDADLEVDIESKSSSISVVSKDSIQLNQNGTQVELSDNATTRGSKVYLT
;
A
#
# COMPACT_ATOMS: atom_id res chain seq x y z
N MET A 1 -13.08 36.41 -23.71
CA MET A 1 -12.78 35.55 -24.87
C MET A 1 -13.82 34.44 -24.93
N ARG A 2 -14.52 34.35 -26.06
CA ARG A 2 -15.59 33.38 -26.32
C ARG A 2 -15.22 32.51 -27.51
N ALA A 3 -15.62 31.23 -27.50
CA ALA A 3 -15.39 30.33 -28.62
C ALA A 3 -16.41 30.60 -29.74
N GLU A 4 -15.94 30.90 -30.95
CA GLU A 4 -16.78 31.01 -32.15
C GLU A 4 -16.81 29.70 -32.94
N LEU A 5 -15.64 29.06 -33.10
CA LEU A 5 -15.47 27.86 -33.91
C LEU A 5 -14.54 26.88 -33.19
N LEU A 6 -14.90 25.60 -33.16
CA LEU A 6 -14.05 24.53 -32.64
C LEU A 6 -13.39 23.76 -33.79
N TYR A 7 -12.16 23.34 -33.56
CA TYR A 7 -11.38 22.50 -34.46
C TYR A 7 -10.69 21.41 -33.66
N VAL A 8 -10.56 20.23 -34.25
CA VAL A 8 -9.78 19.11 -33.70
C VAL A 8 -8.57 18.93 -34.60
N GLU A 9 -7.37 19.11 -34.06
CA GLU A 9 -6.15 19.02 -34.86
C GLU A 9 -6.04 17.65 -35.54
N GLY A 10 -5.78 17.65 -36.84
CA GLY A 10 -5.71 16.43 -37.63
C GLY A 10 -7.05 15.85 -38.07
N PHE A 11 -8.21 16.47 -37.76
CA PHE A 11 -9.52 16.03 -38.26
C PHE A 11 -10.14 17.08 -39.17
N ASP A 12 -10.49 16.68 -40.40
CA ASP A 12 -11.21 17.52 -41.36
C ASP A 12 -12.73 17.36 -41.15
N LEU A 13 -13.23 17.96 -40.07
CA LEU A 13 -14.66 18.02 -39.76
C LEU A 13 -15.32 19.10 -40.64
N ILE A 14 -16.36 18.73 -41.38
CA ILE A 14 -17.18 19.66 -42.17
C ILE A 14 -17.89 20.64 -41.24
N ASN A 15 -18.44 20.11 -40.15
CA ASN A 15 -19.05 20.87 -39.06
C ASN A 15 -19.03 20.03 -37.77
N ILE A 16 -19.17 20.70 -36.63
CA ILE A 16 -19.37 20.06 -35.31
C ILE A 16 -20.85 20.18 -34.96
N ASN A 17 -21.47 19.04 -34.66
CA ASN A 17 -22.90 18.92 -34.32
C ASN A 17 -23.11 18.94 -32.79
N ASP A 18 -22.18 18.35 -32.03
CA ASP A 18 -22.23 18.29 -30.57
C ASP A 18 -20.80 18.39 -30.00
N TYR A 19 -20.68 19.04 -28.86
CA TYR A 19 -19.44 19.14 -28.09
C TYR A 19 -19.78 19.11 -26.62
N LYS A 20 -19.08 18.24 -25.88
CA LYS A 20 -19.15 18.19 -24.41
C LYS A 20 -17.74 18.08 -23.85
N SER A 21 -17.44 18.82 -22.79
CA SER A 21 -16.19 18.68 -22.06
C SER A 21 -16.46 18.68 -20.57
N ILE A 22 -15.77 17.83 -19.82
CA ILE A 22 -15.90 17.72 -18.37
C ILE A 22 -14.49 17.70 -17.77
N ILE A 23 -14.23 18.66 -16.88
CA ILE A 23 -13.00 18.73 -16.08
C ILE A 23 -13.42 19.03 -14.65
N ILE A 24 -13.21 18.06 -13.77
CA ILE A 24 -13.59 18.08 -12.36
C ILE A 24 -12.47 17.38 -11.56
N PRO A 25 -12.30 17.67 -10.26
CA PRO A 25 -11.24 17.04 -9.48
C PRO A 25 -11.40 15.52 -9.39
N ASN A 26 -10.28 14.83 -9.17
CA ASN A 26 -10.17 13.38 -8.97
C ASN A 26 -10.65 12.53 -10.16
N GLN A 27 -10.89 13.13 -11.33
CA GLN A 27 -11.23 12.45 -12.57
C GLN A 27 -10.35 12.90 -13.73
N HIS A 28 -10.17 12.00 -14.70
CA HIS A 28 -9.60 12.37 -15.98
C HIS A 28 -10.50 13.39 -16.69
N GLY A 29 -9.87 14.34 -17.38
CA GLY A 29 -10.58 15.28 -18.24
C GLY A 29 -11.16 14.52 -19.43
N LYS A 30 -12.38 14.85 -19.83
CA LYS A 30 -13.05 14.20 -20.96
C LYS A 30 -13.58 15.24 -21.94
N VAL A 31 -13.47 14.94 -23.22
CA VAL A 31 -14.08 15.68 -24.32
C VAL A 31 -14.78 14.70 -25.24
N PHE A 32 -16.00 15.03 -25.60
CA PHE A 32 -16.79 14.32 -26.60
C PHE A 32 -17.13 15.28 -27.73
N ILE A 33 -16.85 14.88 -28.96
CA ILE A 33 -17.12 15.68 -30.16
C ILE A 33 -17.89 14.83 -31.16
N LYS A 34 -18.98 15.37 -31.71
CA LYS A 34 -19.63 14.83 -32.89
C LYS A 34 -19.55 15.81 -34.04
N GLY A 35 -19.28 15.31 -35.23
CA GLY A 35 -19.25 16.15 -36.43
C GLY A 35 -19.33 15.34 -37.70
N ASN A 36 -19.70 15.99 -38.80
CA ASN A 36 -19.75 15.33 -40.10
C ASN A 36 -18.37 15.32 -40.76
N ILE A 37 -18.02 14.21 -41.38
CA ILE A 37 -16.77 14.01 -42.13
C ILE A 37 -17.05 13.59 -43.56
N ARG A 38 -16.05 13.75 -44.44
CA ARG A 38 -16.11 13.20 -45.79
C ARG A 38 -15.85 11.69 -45.78
N ARG A 39 -16.36 11.00 -46.80
CA ARG A 39 -16.28 9.54 -46.92
C ARG A 39 -14.84 9.03 -46.99
N GLU A 40 -13.96 9.79 -47.63
CA GLU A 40 -12.54 9.51 -47.81
C GLU A 40 -11.74 9.58 -46.51
N SER A 41 -12.17 10.40 -45.54
CA SER A 41 -11.45 10.60 -44.27
C SER A 41 -11.72 9.50 -43.23
N ARG A 42 -12.66 8.59 -43.48
CA ARG A 42 -13.13 7.60 -42.49
C ARG A 42 -12.00 6.70 -41.97
N GLN A 43 -11.19 6.15 -42.87
CA GLN A 43 -10.12 5.22 -42.49
C GLN A 43 -9.03 5.95 -41.70
N ASP A 44 -8.61 7.12 -42.16
CA ASP A 44 -7.62 7.97 -41.50
C ASP A 44 -8.07 8.43 -40.09
N CYS A 45 -9.37 8.67 -39.88
CA CYS A 45 -9.90 8.96 -38.54
C CYS A 45 -9.75 7.79 -37.57
N LEU A 46 -9.97 6.56 -38.03
CA LEU A 46 -9.87 5.36 -37.19
C LEU A 46 -8.41 5.03 -36.81
N GLU A 47 -7.46 5.28 -37.72
CA GLU A 47 -6.02 5.08 -37.50
C GLU A 47 -5.40 6.07 -36.50
N LYS A 48 -6.19 7.02 -35.99
CA LYS A 48 -5.77 8.02 -34.99
C LYS A 48 -6.13 7.64 -33.55
N VAL A 49 -6.91 6.58 -33.33
CA VAL A 49 -7.19 6.08 -31.98
C VAL A 49 -5.87 5.76 -31.26
N GLY A 50 -5.76 6.18 -30.00
CA GLY A 50 -4.55 6.08 -29.18
C GLY A 50 -3.51 7.18 -29.43
N LYS A 51 -3.70 8.08 -30.41
CA LYS A 51 -2.78 9.21 -30.65
C LYS A 51 -3.20 10.45 -29.86
N PHE A 52 -2.23 11.34 -29.63
CA PHE A 52 -2.46 12.65 -29.04
C PHE A 52 -3.23 13.58 -29.99
N VAL A 53 -4.13 14.38 -29.44
CA VAL A 53 -4.97 15.32 -30.20
C VAL A 53 -5.25 16.58 -29.40
N LYS A 54 -5.26 17.73 -30.09
CA LYS A 54 -5.65 19.02 -29.51
C LYS A 54 -7.02 19.43 -30.01
N VAL A 55 -7.82 19.94 -29.08
CA VAL A 55 -9.08 20.62 -29.36
C VAL A 55 -8.83 22.11 -29.18
N VAL A 56 -9.07 22.89 -30.23
CA VAL A 56 -8.75 24.32 -30.28
C VAL A 56 -10.01 25.11 -30.61
N ALA A 57 -10.24 26.20 -29.89
CA ALA A 57 -11.26 27.18 -30.22
C ALA A 57 -10.64 28.39 -30.92
N LYS A 58 -11.27 28.82 -32.01
CA LYS A 58 -11.08 30.16 -32.56
C LYS A 58 -12.01 31.11 -31.81
N THR A 59 -11.45 32.20 -31.30
CA THR A 59 -12.15 33.13 -30.43
C THR A 59 -12.73 34.32 -31.19
N ASP A 60 -13.65 35.03 -30.54
CA ASP A 60 -14.19 36.33 -30.95
C ASP A 60 -13.12 37.42 -31.15
N GLU A 61 -11.98 37.28 -30.49
CA GLU A 61 -10.80 38.13 -30.67
C GLU A 61 -9.93 37.72 -31.88
N LYS A 62 -10.39 36.78 -32.70
CA LYS A 62 -9.65 36.19 -33.85
C LYS A 62 -8.34 35.51 -33.45
N THR A 63 -8.22 35.08 -32.20
CA THR A 63 -7.09 34.31 -31.70
C THR A 63 -7.45 32.82 -31.59
N THR A 64 -6.45 31.96 -31.44
CA THR A 64 -6.64 30.53 -31.19
C THR A 64 -6.37 30.24 -29.72
N LYS A 65 -7.29 29.54 -29.05
CA LYS A 65 -7.20 29.13 -27.65
C LYS A 65 -7.26 27.60 -27.60
N LEU A 66 -6.25 26.97 -27.00
CA LEU A 66 -6.29 25.55 -26.70
C LEU A 66 -7.40 25.29 -25.67
N MET A 67 -8.26 24.33 -25.94
CA MET A 67 -9.37 23.94 -25.06
C MET A 67 -9.05 22.65 -24.29
N PHE A 68 -8.34 21.73 -24.95
CA PHE A 68 -8.01 20.42 -24.41
C PHE A 68 -6.88 19.75 -25.20
N PHE A 69 -5.98 19.05 -24.53
CA PHE A 69 -4.95 18.20 -25.11
C PHE A 69 -5.02 16.81 -24.46
N GLY A 70 -5.38 15.81 -25.25
CA GLY A 70 -5.64 14.46 -24.76
C GLY A 70 -5.29 13.36 -25.74
N ILE A 71 -5.73 12.15 -25.41
CA ILE A 71 -5.61 10.93 -26.23
C ILE A 71 -6.99 10.58 -26.77
N ILE A 72 -7.04 10.17 -28.03
CA ILE A 72 -8.28 9.64 -28.64
C ILE A 72 -8.53 8.24 -28.08
N LYS A 73 -9.46 8.13 -27.14
CA LYS A 73 -9.86 6.86 -26.52
C LYS A 73 -10.81 6.07 -27.40
N GLY A 74 -11.74 6.76 -28.06
CA GLY A 74 -12.77 6.17 -28.90
C GLY A 74 -13.03 6.98 -30.16
N CYS A 75 -13.33 6.29 -31.25
CA CYS A 75 -13.62 6.88 -32.56
C CYS A 75 -14.66 6.00 -33.26
N ASP A 76 -15.90 6.49 -33.33
CA ASP A 76 -17.02 5.79 -33.93
C ASP A 76 -17.56 6.57 -35.12
N ILE A 77 -17.92 5.87 -36.19
CA ILE A 77 -18.45 6.50 -37.41
C ILE A 77 -19.81 5.90 -37.74
N GLN A 78 -20.86 6.72 -37.67
CA GLN A 78 -22.19 6.35 -38.11
C GLN A 78 -22.41 6.85 -39.54
N SER A 79 -22.77 5.95 -40.45
CA SER A 79 -23.01 6.28 -41.87
C SER A 79 -24.48 6.09 -42.22
N ASN A 80 -25.09 7.10 -42.82
CA ASN A 80 -26.43 7.03 -43.40
C ASN A 80 -26.43 7.67 -44.80
N GLY A 81 -26.37 6.83 -45.83
CA GLY A 81 -26.15 7.28 -47.21
C GLY A 81 -24.78 7.96 -47.37
N ASP A 82 -24.80 9.21 -47.85
CA ASP A 82 -23.60 10.04 -48.05
C ASP A 82 -23.23 10.88 -46.82
N VAL A 83 -24.02 10.82 -45.75
CA VAL A 83 -23.73 11.51 -44.49
C VAL A 83 -22.97 10.56 -43.57
N HIS A 84 -21.77 10.98 -43.16
CA HIS A 84 -20.91 10.25 -42.24
C HIS A 84 -20.67 11.11 -41.00
N GLU A 85 -21.24 10.72 -39.86
CA GLU A 85 -21.05 11.38 -38.57
C GLU A 85 -19.97 10.64 -37.77
N LEU A 86 -18.93 11.38 -37.39
CA LEU A 86 -17.86 10.95 -36.50
C LEU A 86 -18.22 11.30 -35.06
N SER A 87 -17.99 10.37 -34.13
CA SER A 87 -18.02 10.58 -32.68
C SER A 87 -16.63 10.30 -32.12
N LEU A 88 -16.03 11.29 -31.46
CA LEU A 88 -14.73 11.19 -30.81
C LEU A 88 -14.89 11.25 -29.29
N GLU A 89 -14.28 10.30 -28.60
CA GLU A 89 -14.03 10.37 -27.16
C GLU A 89 -12.54 10.65 -26.94
N ILE A 90 -12.24 11.80 -26.36
CA ILE A 90 -10.90 12.26 -26.05
C ILE A 90 -10.78 12.37 -24.53
N VAL A 91 -9.71 11.83 -23.96
CA VAL A 91 -9.46 11.83 -22.51
C VAL A 91 -8.11 12.45 -22.21
N SER A 92 -7.93 13.02 -21.02
CA SER A 92 -6.63 13.57 -20.62
C SER A 92 -5.56 12.49 -20.62
N GLN A 93 -4.32 12.87 -20.93
CA GLN A 93 -3.19 11.94 -21.07
C GLN A 93 -2.90 11.13 -19.81
N SER A 94 -3.32 11.60 -18.63
CA SER A 94 -3.23 10.85 -17.37
C SER A 94 -4.02 9.53 -17.34
N ILE A 95 -4.91 9.26 -18.29
CA ILE A 95 -5.61 7.96 -18.40
C ILE A 95 -4.62 6.79 -18.52
N GLU A 96 -3.42 7.06 -19.03
CA GLU A 96 -2.36 6.07 -19.19
C GLU A 96 -1.93 5.47 -17.84
N MET A 97 -2.10 6.22 -16.74
CA MET A 97 -1.84 5.76 -15.38
C MET A 97 -2.83 4.71 -14.87
N GLU A 98 -3.96 4.49 -15.56
CA GLU A 98 -4.96 3.46 -15.21
C GLU A 98 -4.68 2.11 -15.92
N LYS A 99 -3.65 2.01 -16.78
CA LYS A 99 -3.44 0.83 -17.64
C LYS A 99 -2.90 -0.40 -16.92
N LYS A 100 -2.20 -0.20 -15.81
CA LYS A 100 -1.52 -1.26 -15.07
C LYS A 100 -1.81 -1.11 -13.58
N GLU A 101 -2.18 -2.22 -12.94
CA GLU A 101 -2.14 -2.34 -11.48
C GLU A 101 -0.73 -2.68 -11.02
N HIS A 102 -0.33 -2.11 -9.89
CA HIS A 102 1.00 -2.30 -9.33
C HIS A 102 0.96 -2.99 -7.97
N PHE A 103 2.08 -3.61 -7.62
CA PHE A 103 2.43 -3.94 -6.25
C PHE A 103 3.74 -3.23 -5.89
N ARG A 104 3.65 -2.16 -5.10
CA ARG A 104 4.80 -1.37 -4.65
C ARG A 104 4.70 -1.10 -3.17
N THR A 105 5.79 -1.32 -2.42
CA THR A 105 5.86 -0.87 -1.03
C THR A 105 6.80 0.32 -0.88
N PHE A 106 6.49 1.20 0.06
CA PHE A 106 7.28 2.36 0.42
C PHE A 106 7.58 2.27 1.91
N GLN A 107 8.84 1.97 2.23
CA GLN A 107 9.24 1.46 3.54
C GLN A 107 10.24 2.34 4.31
N LYS A 108 10.63 3.51 3.81
CA LYS A 108 11.54 4.38 4.60
C LYS A 108 10.79 4.92 5.81
N GLU A 109 11.48 5.10 6.94
CA GLU A 109 10.90 5.68 8.17
C GLU A 109 10.08 6.97 7.91
N SER A 110 10.56 7.79 6.98
CA SER A 110 9.86 8.97 6.47
C SER A 110 10.06 9.07 4.96
N THR A 111 8.97 8.91 4.21
CA THR A 111 8.94 9.17 2.77
C THR A 111 7.97 10.31 2.50
N SER A 112 8.43 11.40 1.88
CA SER A 112 7.52 12.46 1.46
C SER A 112 6.59 11.97 0.35
N TYR A 113 5.37 12.49 0.26
CA TYR A 113 4.52 12.20 -0.90
C TYR A 113 5.20 12.60 -2.22
N GLU A 114 6.00 13.67 -2.21
CA GLU A 114 6.74 14.12 -3.39
C GLU A 114 7.74 13.06 -3.89
N GLU A 115 8.48 12.40 -2.99
CA GLU A 115 9.38 11.30 -3.35
C GLU A 115 8.63 10.14 -4.03
N ILE A 116 7.44 9.79 -3.51
CA ILE A 116 6.60 8.72 -4.09
C ILE A 116 6.11 9.14 -5.48
N LEU A 117 5.58 10.36 -5.60
CA LEU A 117 5.08 10.89 -6.87
C LEU A 117 6.21 11.00 -7.92
N GLU A 118 7.41 11.40 -7.51
CA GLU A 118 8.59 11.44 -8.39
C GLU A 118 8.98 10.06 -8.92
N LEU A 119 8.88 9.00 -8.10
CA LEU A 119 9.12 7.63 -8.55
C LEU A 119 8.09 7.21 -9.59
N ILE A 120 6.81 7.49 -9.33
CA ILE A 120 5.71 7.14 -10.25
C ILE A 120 5.86 7.86 -11.60
N VAL A 121 6.05 9.19 -11.60
CA VAL A 121 6.06 9.96 -12.86
C VAL A 121 7.27 9.67 -13.75
N LYS A 122 8.37 9.14 -13.21
CA LYS A 122 9.58 8.77 -13.97
C LYS A 122 9.33 7.62 -14.96
N GLU A 123 8.31 6.80 -14.74
CA GLU A 123 7.96 5.70 -15.65
C GLU A 123 7.23 6.18 -16.93
N TYR A 124 6.83 7.45 -16.97
CA TYR A 124 5.97 7.99 -18.03
C TYR A 124 6.71 8.99 -18.92
N ASP A 125 6.48 8.94 -20.24
CA ASP A 125 7.03 9.94 -21.17
C ASP A 125 6.51 11.34 -20.81
N ARG A 126 7.46 12.26 -20.61
CA ARG A 126 7.20 13.64 -20.18
C ARG A 126 6.30 13.72 -18.93
N GLY A 127 6.39 12.69 -18.08
CA GLY A 127 5.72 12.63 -16.79
C GLY A 127 6.17 13.75 -15.86
N ALA A 128 5.23 14.44 -15.25
CA ALA A 128 5.51 15.49 -14.26
C ALA A 128 4.28 15.77 -13.41
N PHE A 129 4.51 16.29 -12.20
CA PHE A 129 3.44 16.81 -11.36
C PHE A 129 3.78 18.21 -10.87
N ILE A 130 2.75 18.98 -10.51
CA ILE A 130 2.91 20.26 -9.81
C ILE A 130 2.13 20.16 -8.51
N ASN A 131 2.84 20.28 -7.40
CA ASN A 131 2.23 20.41 -6.09
C ASN A 131 1.84 21.87 -5.86
N THR A 132 0.54 22.17 -5.79
CA THR A 132 0.03 23.53 -5.48
C THR A 132 -0.41 23.68 -4.03
N THR A 133 -0.40 22.61 -3.24
CA THR A 133 -0.73 22.67 -1.82
C THR A 133 0.47 23.19 -1.01
N GLN A 134 0.17 23.89 0.08
CA GLN A 134 1.19 24.24 1.09
C GLN A 134 1.43 23.10 2.09
N LYS A 135 0.61 22.05 2.04
CA LYS A 135 0.69 20.91 2.94
C LYS A 135 1.78 19.96 2.49
N GLN A 136 2.82 19.81 3.32
CA GLN A 136 3.81 18.75 3.16
C GLN A 136 3.27 17.49 3.83
N GLY A 137 2.83 16.53 3.02
CA GLY A 137 2.40 15.22 3.49
C GLY A 137 3.57 14.24 3.54
N ILE A 138 3.66 13.47 4.62
CA ILE A 138 4.67 12.43 4.83
C ILE A 138 3.95 11.11 5.06
N VAL A 139 4.42 10.05 4.40
CA VAL A 139 4.14 8.67 4.79
C VAL A 139 5.05 8.36 5.97
N ASN A 140 4.45 8.24 7.16
CA ASN A 140 5.17 7.77 8.34
C ASN A 140 5.17 6.24 8.34
N GLY A 141 6.34 5.64 8.19
CA GLY A 141 6.51 4.19 8.14
C GLY A 141 6.13 3.58 6.78
N PHE A 142 5.13 2.71 6.78
CA PHE A 142 4.83 1.82 5.65
C PHE A 142 3.62 2.28 4.82
N SER A 143 3.79 2.38 3.50
CA SER A 143 2.67 2.49 2.55
C SER A 143 2.77 1.44 1.45
N CYS A 144 1.62 0.99 0.94
CA CYS A 144 1.53 -0.08 -0.04
C CYS A 144 0.55 0.29 -1.14
N GLN A 145 1.01 0.33 -2.39
CA GLN A 145 0.17 0.32 -3.58
C GLN A 145 -0.10 -1.14 -3.93
N TYR A 146 -1.27 -1.67 -3.58
CA TYR A 146 -1.62 -3.08 -3.77
C TYR A 146 -2.83 -3.21 -4.69
N ARG A 147 -2.62 -3.77 -5.89
CA ARG A 147 -3.69 -3.91 -6.90
C ARG A 147 -4.44 -2.60 -7.14
N GLU A 148 -3.68 -1.53 -7.17
CA GLU A 148 -4.11 -0.19 -7.52
C GLU A 148 -3.28 0.28 -8.69
N ASN A 149 -3.91 0.99 -9.62
CA ASN A 149 -3.18 1.69 -10.65
C ASN A 149 -2.57 3.00 -10.11
N ASP A 150 -1.69 3.63 -10.87
CA ASP A 150 -0.98 4.83 -10.40
C ASP A 150 -1.93 6.00 -10.15
N TRP A 151 -2.97 6.17 -10.97
CA TRP A 151 -3.94 7.24 -10.79
C TRP A 151 -4.75 7.08 -9.50
N GLU A 152 -5.17 5.86 -9.18
CA GLU A 152 -5.86 5.52 -7.94
C GLU A 152 -4.97 5.74 -6.72
N TYR A 153 -3.72 5.28 -6.79
CA TYR A 153 -2.78 5.45 -5.68
C TYR A 153 -2.44 6.93 -5.43
N ILE A 154 -2.15 7.70 -6.48
CA ILE A 154 -1.92 9.16 -6.38
C ILE A 154 -3.14 9.86 -5.76
N LYS A 155 -4.35 9.48 -6.16
CA LYS A 155 -5.60 10.03 -5.62
C LYS A 155 -5.80 9.67 -4.15
N ARG A 156 -5.44 8.45 -3.73
CA ARG A 156 -5.44 8.03 -2.33
C ARG A 156 -4.44 8.84 -1.50
N LEU A 157 -3.22 9.04 -1.99
CA LEU A 157 -2.21 9.87 -1.33
C LEU A 157 -2.68 11.33 -1.17
N ALA A 158 -3.24 11.92 -2.22
CA ALA A 158 -3.80 13.27 -2.16
C ALA A 158 -4.97 13.36 -1.16
N GLY A 159 -5.90 12.39 -1.20
CA GLY A 159 -7.04 12.32 -0.29
C GLY A 159 -6.62 12.19 1.18
N ASN A 160 -5.57 11.43 1.48
CA ASN A 160 -4.98 11.34 2.82
C ASN A 160 -4.40 12.68 3.33
N ASN A 161 -4.09 13.60 2.43
CA ASN A 161 -3.65 14.98 2.75
C ASN A 161 -4.81 16.00 2.77
N GLU A 162 -6.06 15.53 2.69
CA GLU A 162 -7.26 16.34 2.43
C GLU A 162 -7.17 17.18 1.14
N ASP A 163 -6.46 16.68 0.13
CA ASP A 163 -6.26 17.34 -1.17
C ASP A 163 -6.88 16.55 -2.33
N VAL A 164 -6.98 17.18 -3.49
CA VAL A 164 -7.53 16.60 -4.73
C VAL A 164 -6.48 16.60 -5.83
N ILE A 165 -6.75 15.89 -6.93
CA ILE A 165 -5.89 15.89 -8.11
C ILE A 165 -6.62 16.38 -9.35
N TYR A 166 -5.89 17.06 -10.24
CA TYR A 166 -6.38 17.45 -11.56
C TYR A 166 -5.43 16.97 -12.65
N PRO A 167 -5.93 16.42 -13.76
CA PRO A 167 -5.09 16.15 -14.91
C PRO A 167 -4.65 17.46 -15.58
N ASP A 168 -3.44 17.51 -16.12
CA ASP A 168 -3.06 18.56 -17.05
C ASP A 168 -3.66 18.26 -18.43
N TYR A 169 -4.59 19.11 -18.86
CA TYR A 169 -5.26 19.04 -20.15
C TYR A 169 -4.76 20.10 -21.14
N MET A 170 -3.67 20.79 -20.82
CA MET A 170 -3.15 21.93 -21.60
C MET A 170 -1.73 21.70 -22.11
N THR A 171 -0.97 20.78 -21.51
CA THR A 171 0.40 20.45 -21.95
C THR A 171 0.54 19.00 -22.43
N GLU A 172 1.59 18.73 -23.20
CA GLU A 172 1.92 17.37 -23.64
C GLU A 172 2.65 16.62 -22.53
N GLY A 173 2.30 15.35 -22.33
CA GLY A 173 2.85 14.46 -21.31
C GLY A 173 1.80 13.97 -20.31
N ILE A 174 2.17 12.93 -19.57
CA ILE A 174 1.33 12.34 -18.52
C ILE A 174 1.52 13.16 -17.24
N ARG A 175 0.69 14.19 -17.09
CA ARG A 175 0.89 15.25 -16.10
C ARG A 175 -0.36 15.53 -15.28
N PHE A 176 -0.15 15.97 -14.05
CA PHE A 176 -1.24 16.29 -13.13
C PHE A 176 -0.81 17.32 -12.09
N PHE A 177 -1.80 17.87 -11.38
CA PHE A 177 -1.64 18.79 -10.27
C PHE A 177 -2.14 18.10 -9.00
N ILE A 178 -1.40 18.25 -7.90
CA ILE A 178 -1.90 17.99 -6.55
C ILE A 178 -2.39 19.33 -5.99
N GLY A 179 -3.67 19.40 -5.64
CA GLY A 179 -4.36 20.64 -5.30
C GLY A 179 -4.92 21.36 -6.54
N ILE A 180 -5.55 22.52 -6.30
CA ILE A 180 -6.13 23.34 -7.38
C ILE A 180 -4.98 24.00 -8.16
N PRO A 181 -4.92 23.88 -9.51
CA PRO A 181 -3.92 24.55 -10.33
C PRO A 181 -3.83 26.06 -10.05
N ASN A 182 -2.63 26.63 -10.18
CA ASN A 182 -2.44 28.08 -10.13
C ASN A 182 -2.76 28.70 -11.48
N GLY A 183 -4.01 29.13 -11.64
CA GLY A 183 -4.47 29.79 -12.86
C GLY A 183 -4.24 31.31 -12.86
N ARG A 184 -4.70 31.94 -13.94
CA ARG A 184 -4.51 33.37 -14.21
C ARG A 184 -5.42 34.22 -13.32
N TYR A 185 -5.09 35.48 -13.12
CA TYR A 185 -6.02 36.45 -12.54
C TYR A 185 -6.94 37.02 -13.61
N ILE A 186 -8.24 36.68 -13.54
CA ILE A 186 -9.26 37.13 -14.48
C ILE A 186 -9.88 38.47 -14.05
N GLY A 187 -9.97 38.72 -12.74
CA GLY A 187 -10.68 39.88 -12.20
C GLY A 187 -12.18 39.64 -12.03
N GLU A 188 -12.97 40.72 -12.08
CA GLU A 188 -14.41 40.65 -11.83
C GLU A 188 -15.17 40.04 -13.00
N ILE A 189 -15.97 39.01 -12.71
CA ILE A 189 -16.87 38.38 -13.67
C ILE A 189 -18.32 38.67 -13.29
N LYS A 190 -19.22 38.67 -14.28
CA LYS A 190 -20.64 38.98 -14.09
C LYS A 190 -21.50 37.90 -14.72
N SER A 191 -22.51 37.46 -13.98
CA SER A 191 -23.58 36.57 -14.46
C SER A 191 -24.88 36.99 -13.79
N GLU A 192 -25.95 37.17 -14.59
CA GLU A 192 -27.28 37.49 -14.06
C GLU A 192 -27.98 36.26 -13.48
N TYR A 193 -27.62 35.08 -13.95
CA TYR A 193 -28.16 33.80 -13.50
C TYR A 193 -27.02 32.97 -12.90
N TYR A 194 -27.16 32.63 -11.61
CA TYR A 194 -26.25 31.73 -10.91
C TYR A 194 -27.01 30.99 -9.80
N GLU A 195 -26.53 29.80 -9.47
CA GLU A 195 -26.97 29.04 -8.30
C GLU A 195 -25.87 29.15 -7.23
N PHE A 196 -26.25 29.15 -5.95
CA PHE A 196 -25.30 29.17 -4.82
C PHE A 196 -25.81 28.27 -3.70
N GLY A 197 -24.92 27.53 -3.03
CA GLY A 197 -25.29 26.65 -1.93
C GLY A 197 -24.17 25.74 -1.44
N THR A 198 -24.52 24.83 -0.54
CA THR A 198 -23.66 23.72 -0.07
C THR A 198 -23.85 22.53 -1.00
N VAL A 199 -22.83 22.24 -1.80
CA VAL A 199 -22.94 21.33 -2.93
C VAL A 199 -22.70 19.90 -2.48
N GLU A 200 -23.74 19.18 -2.04
CA GLU A 200 -23.59 17.79 -1.59
C GLU A 200 -24.05 16.73 -2.61
N LYS A 201 -24.95 17.03 -3.56
CA LYS A 201 -25.57 15.98 -4.41
C LYS A 201 -25.38 16.07 -5.93
N GLU A 202 -25.02 17.22 -6.51
CA GLU A 202 -25.01 17.40 -7.98
C GLU A 202 -23.62 17.41 -8.64
N TYR A 203 -22.54 17.29 -7.87
CA TYR A 203 -21.15 17.36 -8.38
C TYR A 203 -20.33 16.13 -7.97
N LEU A 204 -20.91 14.94 -8.17
CA LEU A 204 -20.19 13.65 -8.08
C LEU A 204 -19.53 13.41 -6.71
N GLY A 205 -20.15 13.92 -5.64
CA GLY A 205 -19.72 13.65 -4.26
C GLY A 205 -18.46 14.40 -3.82
N ILE A 206 -18.08 15.51 -4.46
CA ILE A 206 -17.05 16.43 -3.97
C ILE A 206 -17.68 17.31 -2.89
N PRO A 207 -17.33 17.15 -1.61
CA PRO A 207 -17.87 17.96 -0.53
C PRO A 207 -17.19 19.33 -0.51
N PHE A 208 -18.00 20.36 -0.36
CA PHE A 208 -17.54 21.72 -0.14
C PHE A 208 -17.80 22.10 1.31
N ALA A 209 -16.76 22.54 2.01
CA ALA A 209 -16.90 22.99 3.40
C ALA A 209 -17.73 24.29 3.50
N ASP A 210 -17.71 25.09 2.42
CA ASP A 210 -18.32 26.42 2.34
C ASP A 210 -19.23 26.56 1.10
N LEU A 211 -19.68 27.79 0.88
CA LEU A 211 -20.48 28.23 -0.25
C LEU A 211 -19.74 28.08 -1.60
N ALA A 212 -20.37 27.42 -2.56
CA ALA A 212 -19.94 27.41 -3.95
C ALA A 212 -20.97 28.08 -4.87
N TYR A 213 -20.48 28.69 -5.95
CA TYR A 213 -21.29 29.34 -6.97
C TYR A 213 -21.23 28.56 -8.28
N LYS A 214 -22.38 28.26 -8.86
CA LYS A 214 -22.51 27.69 -10.19
C LYS A 214 -23.01 28.76 -11.15
N LEU A 215 -22.32 28.93 -12.26
CA LEU A 215 -22.67 29.91 -13.29
C LEU A 215 -22.54 29.30 -14.68
N VAL A 216 -23.38 29.75 -15.60
CA VAL A 216 -23.35 29.33 -17.01
C VAL A 216 -23.07 30.55 -17.87
N ILE A 217 -21.91 30.57 -18.52
CA ILE A 217 -21.44 31.70 -19.35
C ILE A 217 -20.73 31.21 -20.60
N ARG A 218 -20.42 32.13 -21.53
CA ARG A 218 -19.72 31.83 -22.80
C ARG A 218 -18.22 32.07 -22.76
N ASP A 219 -17.76 32.83 -21.77
CA ASP A 219 -16.35 33.17 -21.63
C ASP A 219 -15.54 31.95 -21.15
N ILE A 220 -14.36 31.77 -21.74
CA ILE A 220 -13.51 30.60 -21.51
C ILE A 220 -12.56 30.87 -20.34
N TYR A 221 -12.83 30.19 -19.22
CA TYR A 221 -11.94 30.05 -18.08
C TYR A 221 -11.38 28.64 -17.94
N ASP A 222 -10.19 28.56 -17.38
CA ASP A 222 -9.45 27.33 -17.11
C ASP A 222 -9.51 27.01 -15.61
N ILE A 223 -9.40 25.72 -15.27
CA ILE A 223 -9.34 25.28 -13.86
C ILE A 223 -8.21 26.01 -13.13
N GLY A 224 -8.51 26.54 -11.96
CA GLY A 224 -7.57 27.31 -11.14
C GLY A 224 -7.51 28.80 -11.45
N ASP A 225 -8.18 29.30 -12.50
CA ASP A 225 -8.27 30.74 -12.76
C ASP A 225 -8.91 31.46 -11.56
N ASN A 226 -8.31 32.58 -11.15
CA ASN A 226 -8.72 33.40 -10.03
C ASN A 226 -9.71 34.47 -10.50
N VAL A 227 -10.93 34.45 -9.95
CA VAL A 227 -12.04 35.32 -10.33
C VAL A 227 -12.57 36.09 -9.12
N ILE A 228 -13.17 37.26 -9.37
CA ILE A 228 -13.97 37.98 -8.39
C ILE A 228 -15.43 37.87 -8.81
N PHE A 229 -16.26 37.25 -7.98
CA PHE A 229 -17.70 37.12 -8.22
C PHE A 229 -18.44 37.45 -6.93
N ASN A 230 -19.51 38.25 -7.00
CA ASN A 230 -20.23 38.74 -5.83
C ASN A 230 -19.33 39.36 -4.74
N ARG A 231 -18.28 40.08 -5.16
CA ARG A 231 -17.25 40.68 -4.28
C ARG A 231 -16.41 39.68 -3.48
N GLU A 232 -16.47 38.39 -3.82
CA GLU A 232 -15.65 37.33 -3.23
C GLU A 232 -14.53 36.92 -4.19
N LYS A 233 -13.35 36.59 -3.64
CA LYS A 233 -12.25 35.98 -4.38
C LYS A 233 -12.46 34.47 -4.43
N LEU A 234 -12.59 33.92 -5.64
CA LEU A 234 -12.88 32.51 -5.86
C LEU A 234 -11.93 31.95 -6.93
N LYS A 235 -11.79 30.63 -6.97
CA LYS A 235 -11.11 29.89 -8.03
C LYS A 235 -12.11 29.10 -8.85
N VAL A 236 -11.81 28.88 -10.13
CA VAL A 236 -12.53 27.94 -10.98
C VAL A 236 -12.17 26.51 -10.57
N ILE A 237 -13.12 25.79 -9.98
CA ILE A 237 -12.93 24.43 -9.45
C ILE A 237 -13.25 23.39 -10.52
N SER A 238 -14.29 23.64 -11.31
CA SER A 238 -14.76 22.67 -12.28
C SER A 238 -15.33 23.37 -13.52
N ARG A 239 -15.28 22.68 -14.66
CA ARG A 239 -15.81 23.14 -15.93
C ARG A 239 -16.55 22.02 -16.64
N LYS A 240 -17.83 22.23 -16.94
CA LYS A 240 -18.59 21.43 -17.89
C LYS A 240 -18.97 22.31 -19.07
N SER A 241 -18.52 21.95 -20.26
CA SER A 241 -18.83 22.69 -21.49
C SER A 241 -19.82 21.89 -22.32
N LYS A 242 -20.76 22.57 -22.95
CA LYS A 242 -21.74 21.97 -23.87
C LYS A 242 -22.00 22.87 -25.06
N PHE A 243 -22.34 22.26 -26.19
CA PHE A 243 -22.81 22.97 -27.37
C PHE A 243 -24.32 23.20 -27.25
N GLU A 244 -24.76 24.46 -27.15
CA GLU A 244 -26.17 24.85 -27.08
C GLU A 244 -26.45 25.99 -28.06
N TYR A 245 -27.49 25.84 -28.88
CA TYR A 245 -27.94 26.87 -29.82
C TYR A 245 -26.83 27.43 -30.73
N ASN A 246 -25.95 26.55 -31.25
CA ASN A 246 -24.77 26.88 -32.06
C ASN A 246 -23.67 27.68 -31.34
N GLU A 247 -23.69 27.72 -30.01
CA GLU A 247 -22.65 28.35 -29.19
C GLU A 247 -22.15 27.38 -28.14
N ILE A 248 -20.94 27.63 -27.64
CA ILE A 248 -20.37 26.85 -26.54
C ILE A 248 -20.64 27.62 -25.26
N VAL A 249 -21.30 26.94 -24.32
CA VAL A 249 -21.55 27.46 -22.98
C VAL A 249 -20.82 26.60 -21.97
N HIS A 250 -20.36 27.24 -20.91
CA HIS A 250 -19.58 26.65 -19.85
C HIS A 250 -20.31 26.82 -18.52
N GLU A 251 -20.65 25.69 -17.91
CA GLU A 251 -21.01 25.61 -16.50
C GLU A 251 -19.71 25.57 -15.68
N TYR A 252 -19.51 26.59 -14.86
CA TYR A 252 -18.40 26.67 -13.92
C TYR A 252 -18.89 26.50 -12.49
N LEU A 253 -18.08 25.79 -11.70
CA LEU A 253 -18.18 25.82 -10.26
C LEU A 253 -17.05 26.68 -9.70
N LEU A 254 -17.41 27.71 -8.94
CA LEU A 254 -16.49 28.59 -8.26
C LEU A 254 -16.57 28.38 -6.77
N ALA A 255 -15.42 28.28 -6.13
CA ALA A 255 -15.34 28.19 -4.68
C ALA A 255 -14.07 28.85 -4.17
N ARG A 256 -13.98 29.07 -2.86
CA ARG A 256 -12.73 29.47 -2.21
C ARG A 256 -11.76 28.30 -2.26
N GLU A 257 -10.47 28.60 -2.35
CA GLU A 257 -9.42 27.57 -2.40
C GLU A 257 -9.51 26.59 -1.21
N ASP A 258 -9.62 27.13 0.01
CA ASP A 258 -9.67 26.35 1.25
C ASP A 258 -10.99 25.58 1.45
N SER A 259 -12.00 25.80 0.59
CA SER A 259 -13.31 25.15 0.71
C SER A 259 -13.37 23.76 0.08
N LEU A 260 -12.41 23.46 -0.81
CA LEU A 260 -12.32 22.17 -1.48
C LEU A 260 -11.45 21.23 -0.63
N LYS A 261 -12.06 20.18 -0.07
CA LYS A 261 -11.35 19.17 0.71
C LYS A 261 -11.42 17.81 0.03
N GLY A 262 -10.26 17.21 -0.20
CA GLY A 262 -10.15 15.80 -0.54
C GLY A 262 -10.57 14.93 0.64
N PHE A 263 -11.06 13.73 0.34
CA PHE A 263 -11.35 12.72 1.34
C PHE A 263 -10.42 11.53 1.12
N PRO A 264 -9.94 10.89 2.19
CA PRO A 264 -9.20 9.64 2.09
C PRO A 264 -9.97 8.62 1.26
N TYR A 265 -9.28 8.01 0.31
CA TYR A 265 -9.77 6.85 -0.42
C TYR A 265 -9.14 5.61 0.23
N ASP A 266 -9.96 4.63 0.55
CA ASP A 266 -9.51 3.37 1.11
C ASP A 266 -9.27 2.38 -0.02
N ASN A 267 -8.16 1.63 0.06
CA ASN A 267 -7.90 0.53 -0.87
C ASN A 267 -8.61 -0.72 -0.36
N GLU A 268 -9.82 -0.98 -0.85
CA GLU A 268 -10.60 -2.15 -0.43
C GLU A 268 -9.93 -3.49 -0.77
N ASN A 269 -9.07 -3.53 -1.79
CA ASN A 269 -8.32 -4.73 -2.14
C ASN A 269 -7.27 -5.12 -1.09
N LEU A 270 -6.85 -4.18 -0.21
CA LEU A 270 -5.98 -4.50 0.93
C LEU A 270 -6.70 -5.29 2.02
N SER A 271 -8.02 -5.12 2.17
CA SER A 271 -8.73 -5.73 3.30
C SER A 271 -8.69 -7.26 3.24
N GLY A 272 -8.00 -7.86 4.20
CA GLY A 272 -7.78 -9.31 4.25
C GLY A 272 -6.70 -9.83 3.31
N ALA A 273 -5.97 -8.95 2.62
CA ALA A 273 -4.87 -9.33 1.75
C ALA A 273 -3.72 -9.94 2.56
N VAL A 274 -3.05 -10.90 1.91
CA VAL A 274 -1.85 -11.56 2.43
C VAL A 274 -0.80 -11.51 1.33
N VAL A 275 0.36 -10.96 1.66
CA VAL A 275 1.53 -10.94 0.79
C VAL A 275 2.68 -11.66 1.48
N PHE A 276 3.65 -12.12 0.70
CA PHE A 276 4.79 -12.88 1.21
C PHE A 276 6.08 -12.08 1.07
N GLY A 277 7.02 -12.38 1.95
CA GLY A 277 8.35 -11.82 1.92
C GLY A 277 9.31 -12.56 2.83
N GLU A 278 10.54 -12.07 2.87
CA GLU A 278 11.65 -12.60 3.63
C GLU A 278 12.09 -11.61 4.71
N ILE A 279 12.38 -12.10 5.91
CA ILE A 279 12.84 -11.27 7.02
C ILE A 279 14.26 -10.77 6.73
N THR A 280 14.44 -9.46 6.70
CA THR A 280 15.75 -8.81 6.51
C THR A 280 16.38 -8.35 7.82
N GLU A 281 15.56 -8.00 8.80
CA GLU A 281 16.00 -7.52 10.12
C GLU A 281 14.98 -7.88 11.21
N VAL A 282 15.46 -8.03 12.44
CA VAL A 282 14.64 -8.32 13.62
C VAL A 282 15.12 -7.43 14.77
N GLU A 283 14.23 -6.57 15.26
CA GLU A 283 14.49 -5.67 16.39
C GLU A 283 13.37 -5.80 17.43
N ASN A 284 13.67 -6.40 18.58
CA ASN A 284 12.68 -6.68 19.63
C ASN A 284 11.45 -7.42 19.07
N GLU A 285 10.27 -6.80 19.07
CA GLU A 285 8.99 -7.35 18.56
C GLU A 285 8.68 -6.89 17.12
N LEU A 286 9.63 -6.21 16.48
CA LEU A 286 9.51 -5.65 15.14
C LEU A 286 10.42 -6.39 14.17
N VAL A 287 10.01 -6.43 12.92
CA VAL A 287 10.77 -7.07 11.84
C VAL A 287 10.69 -6.24 10.56
N SER A 288 11.74 -6.30 9.76
CA SER A 288 11.76 -5.75 8.40
C SER A 288 11.57 -6.86 7.37
N VAL A 289 10.80 -6.59 6.31
CA VAL A 289 10.42 -7.59 5.31
C VAL A 289 10.74 -7.11 3.89
N ALA A 290 11.53 -7.91 3.16
CA ALA A 290 11.67 -7.79 1.72
C ALA A 290 10.53 -8.58 1.04
N PHE A 291 9.68 -7.89 0.29
CA PHE A 291 8.50 -8.50 -0.35
C PHE A 291 8.87 -9.09 -1.72
N ASP A 292 8.28 -10.24 -2.09
CA ASP A 292 8.73 -11.02 -3.27
C ASP A 292 8.50 -10.33 -4.62
N ASP A 293 7.32 -9.74 -4.81
CA ASP A 293 6.85 -9.19 -6.09
C ASP A 293 6.86 -7.64 -6.08
N ASP A 294 7.58 -7.03 -5.14
CA ASP A 294 7.62 -5.58 -5.00
C ASP A 294 8.32 -4.95 -6.22
N GLU A 295 7.62 -4.08 -6.92
CA GLU A 295 8.17 -3.37 -8.07
C GLU A 295 9.15 -2.26 -7.66
N ASN A 296 9.28 -1.96 -6.35
CA ASN A 296 10.30 -1.06 -5.83
C ASN A 296 11.53 -1.80 -5.25
N ASP A 297 12.71 -1.23 -5.46
CA ASP A 297 13.99 -1.75 -4.93
C ASP A 297 14.26 -1.38 -3.44
N ASN A 298 13.29 -0.79 -2.73
CA ASN A 298 13.46 -0.27 -1.37
C ASN A 298 12.84 -1.16 -0.28
N SER A 299 12.58 -2.43 -0.59
CA SER A 299 11.96 -3.35 0.37
C SER A 299 12.89 -3.69 1.54
N GLY A 300 12.31 -4.03 2.70
CA GLY A 300 13.06 -4.41 3.91
C GLY A 300 13.60 -3.25 4.74
N GLN A 301 13.01 -2.04 4.64
CA GLN A 301 13.46 -0.84 5.35
C GLN A 301 12.50 -0.39 6.48
N SER A 302 11.28 -0.94 6.54
CA SER A 302 10.28 -0.58 7.55
C SER A 302 10.15 -1.67 8.60
N LEU A 303 10.12 -1.25 9.86
CA LEU A 303 9.79 -2.10 10.99
C LEU A 303 8.27 -2.30 11.08
N LEU A 304 7.84 -3.54 10.89
CA LEU A 304 6.46 -3.99 11.05
C LEU A 304 6.33 -4.86 12.31
N THR A 305 5.21 -4.75 13.00
CA THR A 305 4.92 -5.56 14.19
C THR A 305 4.79 -7.04 13.83
N TYR A 306 5.46 -7.91 14.57
CA TYR A 306 5.27 -9.36 14.47
C TYR A 306 4.18 -9.84 15.44
N ALA A 307 3.15 -10.49 14.92
CA ALA A 307 2.05 -11.03 15.72
C ALA A 307 2.44 -12.38 16.34
N THR A 308 2.61 -12.40 17.66
CA THR A 308 2.73 -13.64 18.44
C THR A 308 1.38 -14.29 18.74
N ILE A 309 1.37 -15.61 18.91
CA ILE A 309 0.18 -16.42 19.20
C ILE A 309 -0.30 -16.22 20.66
N TYR A 310 0.61 -15.86 21.56
CA TYR A 310 0.29 -15.64 22.97
C TYR A 310 1.17 -14.53 23.55
N SER A 311 0.55 -13.53 24.15
CA SER A 311 1.21 -12.45 24.88
C SER A 311 0.29 -11.95 26.00
N SER A 312 0.89 -11.51 27.11
CA SER A 312 0.22 -11.05 28.32
C SER A 312 0.94 -9.81 28.86
N PRO A 313 0.24 -8.85 29.48
CA PRO A 313 0.84 -7.60 30.00
C PRO A 313 1.94 -7.80 31.06
N ASP A 314 1.99 -8.96 31.71
CA ASP A 314 2.99 -9.31 32.73
C ASP A 314 4.27 -9.93 32.13
N GLY A 315 4.40 -9.98 30.80
CA GLY A 315 5.54 -10.55 30.09
C GLY A 315 5.44 -12.06 29.84
N GLY A 316 4.34 -12.71 30.25
CA GLY A 316 4.04 -14.08 29.85
C GLY A 316 3.68 -14.15 28.37
N GLY A 317 4.32 -15.02 27.60
CA GLY A 317 4.05 -15.07 26.16
C GLY A 317 4.94 -16.04 25.39
N TRP A 318 4.63 -16.18 24.10
CA TRP A 318 5.51 -16.83 23.13
C TRP A 318 6.40 -15.78 22.49
N TYR A 319 7.60 -15.61 23.00
CA TYR A 319 8.61 -14.78 22.35
C TYR A 319 9.46 -15.64 21.40
N CYS A 320 8.91 -15.86 20.21
CA CYS A 320 9.51 -16.67 19.14
C CYS A 320 9.60 -15.82 17.87
N MET A 321 10.51 -14.85 17.90
CA MET A 321 10.77 -14.00 16.73
C MET A 321 11.32 -14.84 15.59
N PRO A 322 10.94 -14.54 14.33
CA PRO A 322 11.53 -15.19 13.17
C PRO A 322 13.02 -14.84 13.06
N GLU A 323 13.74 -15.60 12.24
CA GLU A 323 15.14 -15.37 11.95
C GLU A 323 15.30 -14.63 10.61
N ILE A 324 16.44 -13.94 10.43
CA ILE A 324 16.80 -13.34 9.14
C ILE A 324 16.84 -14.47 8.09
N GLY A 325 16.13 -14.26 6.98
CA GLY A 325 15.94 -15.25 5.92
C GLY A 325 14.69 -16.11 6.06
N ASP A 326 13.94 -16.00 7.17
CA ASP A 326 12.66 -16.69 7.29
C ASP A 326 11.64 -16.08 6.33
N ARG A 327 10.92 -16.95 5.65
CA ARG A 327 9.78 -16.58 4.83
C ARG A 327 8.56 -16.34 5.71
N VAL A 328 7.88 -15.22 5.55
CA VAL A 328 6.75 -14.80 6.39
C VAL A 328 5.56 -14.35 5.56
N MET A 329 4.39 -14.28 6.21
CA MET A 329 3.22 -13.59 5.67
C MET A 329 3.10 -12.21 6.28
N VAL A 330 2.84 -11.21 5.45
CA VAL A 330 2.42 -9.88 5.89
C VAL A 330 0.94 -9.74 5.59
N LYS A 331 0.17 -9.36 6.61
CA LYS A 331 -1.30 -9.30 6.57
C LYS A 331 -1.79 -7.88 6.66
N PHE A 332 -2.82 -7.60 5.90
CA PHE A 332 -3.55 -6.33 5.90
C PHE A 332 -4.95 -6.56 6.50
N PRO A 333 -5.18 -6.16 7.77
CA PRO A 333 -6.45 -6.44 8.44
C PRO A 333 -7.63 -5.60 7.93
N ASN A 334 -7.35 -4.49 7.27
CA ASN A 334 -8.34 -3.57 6.71
C ASN A 334 -7.74 -2.83 5.49
N SER A 335 -8.47 -1.86 4.98
CA SER A 335 -8.13 -1.03 3.82
C SER A 335 -6.94 -0.07 4.05
N LYS A 336 -6.38 0.00 5.26
CA LYS A 336 -5.25 0.89 5.59
C LYS A 336 -3.95 0.10 5.64
N ASP A 337 -3.04 0.46 4.75
CA ASP A 337 -1.71 -0.12 4.63
C ASP A 337 -0.88 -0.01 5.92
N ASN A 338 -1.00 1.09 6.67
CA ASN A 338 -0.29 1.29 7.92
C ASN A 338 -0.70 0.34 9.08
N ASN A 339 -1.76 -0.45 8.92
CA ASN A 339 -2.16 -1.48 9.86
C ASN A 339 -1.57 -2.86 9.52
N ALA A 340 -0.67 -2.93 8.54
CA ALA A 340 0.00 -4.16 8.18
C ALA A 340 0.80 -4.74 9.36
N TYR A 341 0.77 -6.06 9.50
CA TYR A 341 1.57 -6.78 10.50
C TYR A 341 2.07 -8.10 9.93
N VAL A 342 3.18 -8.57 10.48
CA VAL A 342 3.79 -9.84 10.08
C VAL A 342 3.21 -10.96 10.92
N GLN A 343 2.88 -12.09 10.29
CA GLN A 343 2.34 -13.25 10.97
C GLN A 343 2.93 -14.54 10.39
N ASN A 344 3.34 -15.46 11.26
CA ASN A 344 3.82 -16.81 10.96
C ASN A 344 5.04 -16.86 10.03
N ALA A 345 6.06 -17.63 10.43
CA ALA A 345 7.05 -18.14 9.48
C ALA A 345 6.43 -19.29 8.66
N VAL A 346 6.51 -19.20 7.34
CA VAL A 346 6.06 -20.22 6.39
C VAL A 346 7.28 -21.02 5.95
N HIS A 347 7.34 -22.28 6.34
CA HIS A 347 8.44 -23.14 5.92
C HIS A 347 8.26 -23.60 4.48
N VAL A 348 9.31 -23.44 3.68
CA VAL A 348 9.35 -23.87 2.28
C VAL A 348 10.25 -25.12 2.18
N GLY A 349 9.67 -26.23 1.71
CA GLY A 349 10.38 -27.49 1.51
C GLY A 349 10.32 -28.47 2.69
N ALA A 350 11.18 -29.49 2.65
CA ALA A 350 11.31 -30.53 3.69
C ALA A 350 12.56 -30.36 4.57
N GLY A 351 13.21 -29.19 4.50
CA GLY A 351 14.44 -28.89 5.23
C GLY A 351 14.24 -28.93 6.75
N GLY A 352 15.32 -29.20 7.49
CA GLY A 352 15.28 -29.09 8.96
C GLY A 352 14.53 -30.23 9.69
N GLY A 353 14.26 -31.36 9.02
CA GLY A 353 13.65 -32.54 9.64
C GLY A 353 12.12 -32.55 9.65
N ARG A 354 11.49 -31.76 8.77
CA ARG A 354 10.02 -31.72 8.58
C ARG A 354 9.57 -32.70 7.48
N ASP A 355 10.09 -33.91 7.50
CA ASP A 355 9.78 -34.99 6.54
C ASP A 355 8.83 -36.06 7.10
N ASN A 356 8.58 -36.06 8.42
CA ASN A 356 7.66 -36.98 9.08
C ASN A 356 6.64 -36.24 9.98
N PRO A 357 5.36 -36.14 9.60
CA PRO A 357 4.34 -35.41 10.36
C PRO A 357 3.96 -36.06 11.71
N SER A 358 4.32 -37.32 11.93
CA SER A 358 4.11 -37.99 13.23
C SER A 358 5.13 -37.55 14.29
N ILE A 359 6.27 -36.95 13.87
CA ILE A 359 7.27 -36.40 14.77
C ILE A 359 7.07 -34.88 14.83
N LYS A 360 6.70 -34.39 16.01
CA LYS A 360 6.52 -32.96 16.26
C LYS A 360 7.72 -32.46 17.06
N PHE A 361 8.19 -31.26 16.76
CA PHE A 361 9.30 -30.71 17.52
C PHE A 361 9.23 -29.19 17.61
N PHE A 362 9.77 -28.65 18.69
CA PHE A 362 10.11 -27.26 18.86
C PHE A 362 11.63 -27.16 18.87
N LYS A 363 12.22 -26.49 17.89
CA LYS A 363 13.68 -26.44 17.69
C LYS A 363 14.12 -25.06 17.24
N ASN A 364 15.22 -24.58 17.81
CA ASN A 364 15.87 -23.33 17.40
C ASN A 364 17.10 -23.58 16.51
N LYS A 365 17.66 -22.53 15.89
CA LYS A 365 18.84 -22.65 15.02
C LYS A 365 20.08 -23.24 15.67
N GLU A 366 20.25 -23.08 16.99
CA GLU A 366 21.38 -23.68 17.72
C GLU A 366 21.22 -25.20 17.92
N GLY A 367 20.06 -25.75 17.55
CA GLY A 367 19.74 -27.17 17.62
C GLY A 367 19.18 -27.63 18.95
N LYS A 368 18.78 -26.73 19.85
CA LYS A 368 18.05 -27.09 21.08
C LYS A 368 16.64 -27.50 20.70
N GLU A 369 16.17 -28.60 21.25
CA GLU A 369 14.97 -29.26 20.76
C GLU A 369 14.15 -29.89 21.88
N ILE A 370 12.83 -29.72 21.78
CA ILE A 370 11.83 -30.56 22.43
C ILE A 370 11.17 -31.37 21.31
N ARG A 371 11.28 -32.69 21.35
CA ARG A 371 10.75 -33.60 20.34
C ARG A 371 9.70 -34.51 20.95
N LEU A 372 8.61 -34.66 20.23
CA LEU A 372 7.45 -35.50 20.54
C LEU A 372 7.30 -36.50 19.39
N SER A 373 7.74 -37.72 19.62
CA SER A 373 7.58 -38.85 18.70
C SER A 373 6.49 -39.79 19.23
N PRO A 374 5.93 -40.70 18.41
CA PRO A 374 4.92 -41.64 18.88
C PRO A 374 5.40 -42.53 20.04
N GLU A 375 6.71 -42.77 20.17
CA GLU A 375 7.31 -43.67 21.15
C GLU A 375 8.08 -42.95 22.27
N SER A 376 8.22 -41.61 22.21
CA SER A 376 9.05 -40.87 23.18
C SER A 376 8.85 -39.35 23.22
N ILE A 377 9.24 -38.76 24.36
CA ILE A 377 9.43 -37.33 24.54
C ILE A 377 10.91 -37.06 24.86
N ILE A 378 11.55 -36.19 24.09
CA ILE A 378 12.98 -35.88 24.24
C ILE A 378 13.18 -34.37 24.40
N ILE A 379 13.93 -33.95 25.42
CA ILE A 379 14.45 -32.59 25.56
C ILE A 379 15.97 -32.66 25.43
N THR A 380 16.55 -32.02 24.41
CA THR A 380 17.99 -32.14 24.13
C THR A 380 18.60 -30.87 23.59
N ASN A 381 19.90 -30.69 23.84
CA ASN A 381 20.70 -29.68 23.15
C ASN A 381 21.34 -30.21 21.84
N ASN A 382 21.02 -31.46 21.45
CA ASN A 382 21.62 -32.19 20.32
C ASN A 382 23.17 -32.22 20.35
N LYS A 383 23.77 -32.07 21.53
CA LYS A 383 25.23 -32.02 21.77
C LYS A 383 25.66 -32.91 22.95
N GLY A 384 24.89 -33.96 23.23
CA GLY A 384 25.21 -35.00 24.21
C GLY A 384 24.55 -34.88 25.57
N THR A 385 23.67 -33.88 25.78
CA THR A 385 22.84 -33.77 26.99
C THR A 385 21.36 -33.92 26.62
N SER A 386 20.62 -34.74 27.35
CA SER A 386 19.20 -35.03 27.11
C SER A 386 18.44 -35.47 28.35
N ILE A 387 17.12 -35.26 28.31
CA ILE A 387 16.11 -35.92 29.15
C ILE A 387 15.17 -36.65 28.18
N GLU A 388 15.00 -37.95 28.36
CA GLU A 388 14.28 -38.82 27.44
C GLU A 388 13.26 -39.64 28.23
N LEU A 389 11.99 -39.57 27.83
CA LEU A 389 10.90 -40.40 28.34
C LEU A 389 10.50 -41.33 27.20
N ILE A 390 10.70 -42.63 27.38
CA ILE A 390 10.49 -43.67 26.36
C ILE A 390 9.44 -44.64 26.90
N ASP A 391 8.37 -44.87 26.13
CA ASP A 391 7.16 -45.56 26.63
C ASP A 391 7.45 -46.95 27.21
N ASP A 392 8.29 -47.74 26.52
CA ASP A 392 8.60 -49.12 26.90
C ASP A 392 9.91 -49.28 27.71
N GLU A 393 10.73 -48.22 27.83
CA GLU A 393 12.05 -48.29 28.47
C GLU A 393 12.18 -47.44 29.75
N GLY A 394 11.31 -46.43 29.93
CA GLY A 394 11.32 -45.55 31.10
C GLY A 394 12.00 -44.19 30.84
N ILE A 395 12.70 -43.67 31.85
CA ILE A 395 13.28 -42.31 31.83
C ILE A 395 14.80 -42.37 31.84
N TYR A 396 15.43 -41.65 30.91
CA TYR A 396 16.87 -41.47 30.85
C TYR A 396 17.24 -40.00 30.99
N ILE A 397 18.19 -39.70 31.88
CA ILE A 397 18.76 -38.36 32.06
C ILE A 397 20.26 -38.47 31.79
N LYS A 398 20.72 -37.76 30.77
CA LYS A 398 22.12 -37.79 30.32
C LYS A 398 22.69 -36.39 30.29
N SER A 399 23.87 -36.21 30.88
CA SER A 399 24.63 -34.96 30.81
C SER A 399 26.05 -35.24 30.34
N ARG A 400 26.56 -34.39 29.43
CA ARG A 400 27.99 -34.35 29.10
C ARG A 400 28.82 -33.72 30.22
N GLY A 401 28.20 -32.85 31.03
CA GLY A 401 28.83 -32.16 32.15
C GLY A 401 28.37 -32.74 33.49
N VAL A 402 28.41 -31.91 34.52
CA VAL A 402 27.89 -32.24 35.86
C VAL A 402 26.36 -32.39 35.80
N LEU A 403 25.83 -33.39 36.51
CA LEU A 403 24.42 -33.52 36.85
C LEU A 403 24.30 -33.29 38.37
N SER A 404 23.53 -32.28 38.79
CA SER A 404 23.34 -31.91 40.19
C SER A 404 21.85 -32.00 40.55
N ILE A 405 21.54 -32.58 41.70
CA ILE A 405 20.19 -32.65 42.27
C ILE A 405 20.27 -31.98 43.64
N ASP A 406 19.48 -30.94 43.86
CA ASP A 406 19.52 -30.09 45.05
C ASP A 406 18.09 -29.76 45.50
N ALA A 407 17.83 -29.81 46.81
CA ALA A 407 16.52 -29.54 47.39
C ALA A 407 16.64 -29.00 48.82
N ASP A 408 15.81 -28.00 49.16
CA ASP A 408 15.82 -27.35 50.49
C ASP A 408 15.37 -28.27 51.64
N LEU A 409 14.57 -29.30 51.34
CA LEU A 409 13.99 -30.19 52.34
C LEU A 409 14.54 -31.61 52.20
N GLU A 410 13.99 -32.40 51.28
CA GLU A 410 14.28 -33.83 51.17
C GLU A 410 14.39 -34.24 49.70
N VAL A 411 15.34 -35.14 49.41
CA VAL A 411 15.45 -35.88 48.15
C VAL A 411 15.26 -37.36 48.48
N ASP A 412 14.17 -37.95 48.01
CA ASP A 412 13.85 -39.37 48.20
C ASP A 412 14.16 -40.18 46.94
N ILE A 413 14.82 -41.34 47.12
CA ILE A 413 15.20 -42.26 46.04
C ILE A 413 14.85 -43.68 46.48
N GLU A 414 13.79 -44.24 45.90
CA GLU A 414 13.26 -45.56 46.26
C GLU A 414 13.10 -46.46 45.03
N SER A 415 13.41 -47.75 45.17
CA SER A 415 13.03 -48.81 44.22
C SER A 415 12.08 -49.79 44.90
N LYS A 416 10.84 -49.89 44.42
CA LYS A 416 9.76 -50.64 45.09
C LYS A 416 9.93 -52.15 45.09
N SER A 417 10.56 -52.69 44.05
CA SER A 417 10.58 -54.14 43.78
C SER A 417 11.97 -54.68 43.48
N SER A 418 12.99 -53.82 43.44
CA SER A 418 14.33 -54.18 42.98
C SER A 418 15.39 -53.33 43.71
N SER A 419 16.54 -53.13 43.06
CA SER A 419 17.69 -52.43 43.62
C SER A 419 17.83 -50.99 43.11
N ILE A 420 18.57 -50.18 43.88
CA ILE A 420 19.18 -48.93 43.42
C ILE A 420 20.66 -49.23 43.13
N SER A 421 21.17 -48.79 41.98
CA SER A 421 22.57 -48.97 41.60
C SER A 421 23.25 -47.61 41.44
N VAL A 422 24.39 -47.44 42.13
CA VAL A 422 25.25 -46.27 42.01
C VAL A 422 26.63 -46.74 41.58
N VAL A 423 27.08 -46.29 40.41
CA VAL A 423 28.34 -46.72 39.81
C VAL A 423 29.21 -45.50 39.53
N SER A 424 30.43 -45.52 40.04
CA SER A 424 31.45 -44.50 39.79
C SER A 424 32.78 -45.19 39.49
N LYS A 425 33.58 -44.58 38.61
CA LYS A 425 34.92 -45.08 38.31
C LYS A 425 35.95 -44.67 39.37
N ASP A 426 35.79 -43.47 39.92
CA ASP A 426 36.80 -42.84 40.77
C ASP A 426 36.39 -42.92 42.25
N SER A 427 35.26 -42.30 42.63
CA SER A 427 34.74 -42.40 44.00
C SER A 427 33.23 -42.09 44.14
N ILE A 428 32.64 -42.51 45.25
CA ILE A 428 31.30 -42.15 45.75
C ILE A 428 31.47 -41.56 47.16
N GLN A 429 30.89 -40.38 47.42
CA GLN A 429 30.99 -39.71 48.72
C GLN A 429 29.60 -39.37 49.28
N LEU A 430 29.39 -39.67 50.56
CA LEU A 430 28.20 -39.30 51.33
C LEU A 430 28.64 -38.42 52.51
N ASN A 431 28.19 -37.17 52.54
CA ASN A 431 28.60 -36.18 53.54
C ASN A 431 27.39 -35.72 54.36
N GLN A 432 27.51 -35.74 55.69
CA GLN A 432 26.46 -35.29 56.61
C GLN A 432 27.08 -34.61 57.83
N ASN A 433 26.83 -33.29 57.99
CA ASN A 433 27.21 -32.51 59.18
C ASN A 433 28.65 -32.80 59.70
N GLY A 434 29.64 -32.79 58.79
CA GLY A 434 31.05 -33.06 59.10
C GLY A 434 31.45 -34.54 59.19
N THR A 435 30.50 -35.48 59.05
CA THR A 435 30.76 -36.91 58.86
C THR A 435 30.81 -37.23 57.37
N GLN A 436 31.81 -38.00 56.95
CA GLN A 436 32.00 -38.41 55.56
C GLN A 436 32.15 -39.94 55.45
N VAL A 437 31.44 -40.52 54.50
CA VAL A 437 31.66 -41.88 53.99
C VAL A 437 32.15 -41.76 52.56
N GLU A 438 33.31 -42.33 52.24
CA GLU A 438 33.88 -42.34 50.89
C GLU A 438 34.18 -43.78 50.46
N LEU A 439 33.67 -44.15 49.28
CA LEU A 439 33.93 -45.41 48.59
C LEU A 439 34.81 -45.11 47.37
N SER A 440 36.05 -45.60 47.37
CA SER A 440 36.99 -45.55 46.24
C SER A 440 37.67 -46.92 46.08
N ASP A 441 39.01 -47.00 46.04
CA ASP A 441 39.74 -48.28 46.08
C ASP A 441 39.50 -49.04 47.40
N ASN A 442 39.19 -48.31 48.48
CA ASN A 442 38.82 -48.83 49.80
C ASN A 442 37.59 -48.08 50.33
N ALA A 443 36.87 -48.67 51.28
CA ALA A 443 35.80 -47.99 52.02
C ALA A 443 36.39 -47.24 53.23
N THR A 444 36.24 -45.92 53.27
CA THR A 444 36.77 -45.06 54.34
C THR A 444 35.67 -44.22 55.00
N THR A 445 35.66 -44.16 56.33
CA THR A 445 34.71 -43.37 57.13
C THR A 445 35.47 -42.38 58.03
N ARG A 446 35.06 -41.10 58.04
CA ARG A 446 35.67 -40.04 58.88
C ARG A 446 34.59 -39.28 59.64
N GLY A 447 34.73 -39.15 60.96
CA GLY A 447 33.78 -38.42 61.82
C GLY A 447 34.17 -38.46 63.29
N SER A 448 33.52 -37.63 64.12
CA SER A 448 33.79 -37.54 65.57
C SER A 448 33.29 -38.74 66.38
N LYS A 449 32.30 -39.48 65.86
CA LYS A 449 31.87 -40.82 66.32
C LYS A 449 31.42 -41.64 65.10
N VAL A 450 31.99 -42.83 64.91
CA VAL A 450 31.61 -43.79 63.87
C VAL A 450 31.14 -45.07 64.55
N TYR A 451 29.89 -45.49 64.29
CA TYR A 451 29.37 -46.78 64.75
C TYR A 451 29.30 -47.72 63.54
N LEU A 452 30.16 -48.72 63.51
CA LEU A 452 30.08 -49.83 62.56
C LEU A 452 29.32 -50.95 63.27
N THR A 453 28.09 -51.22 62.86
CA THR A 453 27.29 -52.35 63.32
C THR A 453 27.24 -53.43 62.26
#